data_AF-A0A7S0J6M0-F1
#
_entry.id   AF-A0A7S0J6M0-F1
#
_cell.length_a   1.000
_cell.length_b   1.000
_cell.length_c   1.000
_cell.angle_alpha   90.00
_cell.angle_beta   90.00
_cell.angle_gamma   90.00
#
_symmetry.space_group_name_H-M   'P 1'
#
loop_
_entity.id
_entity.type
_entity.pdbx_description
1 polymer ?
#
loop_
_entity_poly.entity_id
_entity_poly.type
_entity_poly.pdbx_seq_one_letter_code
_entity_poly.pdbx_strand_id
1 'polypeptide(L)'
;HLRSDTRLCCLPYAHLLGVSKCGTTDLYARLALHPLVLRTDNKGPHFWDERHTFDWYLRIFADGANRLVHGVADSRSIMLDASSNTFSYSRVGVRGWPRPSSSPTAVAAPAPQLPHVLAYVHPALRSVLMLREPGERYYSAYHYYGRRYHLYSHFGALGARAFDAMAQHEVRAFRSCVESCSARECAHKVFSTAEQLVKGLYSLALPDWT
;
A
#
# COMPACT_ATOMS: atom_id res chain seq x y z
N HIS A 1 14.12 -25.14 24.89
CA HIS A 1 14.72 -25.98 23.84
C HIS A 1 13.80 -26.03 22.64
N LEU A 2 14.11 -25.28 21.57
CA LEU A 2 13.43 -25.41 20.27
C LEU A 2 13.92 -26.69 19.59
N ARG A 3 13.01 -27.50 19.03
CA ARG A 3 13.36 -28.71 18.27
C ARG A 3 14.26 -28.34 17.08
N SER A 4 15.19 -29.21 16.72
CA SER A 4 16.18 -29.01 15.64
C SER A 4 15.59 -28.78 14.23
N ASP A 5 14.26 -28.88 14.08
CA ASP A 5 13.52 -28.68 12.82
C ASP A 5 12.64 -27.42 12.81
N THR A 6 12.66 -26.61 13.88
CA THR A 6 11.83 -25.39 13.94
C THR A 6 12.62 -24.16 13.48
N ARG A 7 12.34 -23.71 12.25
CA ARG A 7 12.85 -22.43 11.73
C ARG A 7 12.06 -21.27 12.35
N LEU A 8 12.77 -20.28 12.90
CA LEU A 8 12.17 -19.01 13.31
C LEU A 8 11.68 -18.25 12.06
N CYS A 9 10.42 -17.85 12.06
CA CYS A 9 9.83 -16.97 11.05
C CYS A 9 9.32 -15.71 11.74
N CYS A 10 9.66 -14.55 11.20
CA CYS A 10 9.28 -13.26 11.76
C CYS A 10 8.29 -12.52 10.87
N LEU A 11 7.41 -11.75 11.50
CA LEU A 11 6.63 -10.70 10.86
C LEU A 11 7.32 -9.34 11.10
N PRO A 12 7.07 -8.32 10.26
CA PRO A 12 7.57 -6.98 10.52
C PRO A 12 6.91 -6.43 11.77
N TYR A 13 7.68 -5.73 12.59
CA TYR A 13 7.16 -5.09 13.81
C TYR A 13 6.31 -3.85 13.48
N ALA A 14 6.63 -3.18 12.38
CA ALA A 14 5.91 -2.00 11.95
C ALA A 14 5.71 -1.95 10.44
N HIS A 15 4.63 -1.30 10.03
CA HIS A 15 4.38 -0.93 8.65
C HIS A 15 4.67 0.56 8.45
N LEU A 16 5.51 0.88 7.46
CA LEU A 16 5.61 2.21 6.89
C LEU A 16 4.59 2.34 5.76
N LEU A 17 3.39 2.72 6.16
CA LEU A 17 2.31 3.04 5.25
C LEU A 17 2.63 4.34 4.53
N GLY A 18 2.01 4.53 3.36
CA GLY A 18 2.18 5.77 2.64
C GLY A 18 0.89 6.24 2.03
N VAL A 19 1.10 7.05 1.01
CA VAL A 19 0.58 6.69 -0.31
C VAL A 19 1.75 6.64 -1.29
N SER A 20 1.58 6.00 -2.45
CA SER A 20 2.63 6.01 -3.47
C SER A 20 3.09 7.46 -3.78
N LYS A 21 4.42 7.64 -3.92
CA LYS A 21 5.09 8.94 -4.21
C LYS A 21 5.14 9.96 -3.06
N CYS A 22 4.91 9.53 -1.81
CA CYS A 22 5.15 10.38 -0.62
C CYS A 22 6.56 10.26 -0.01
N GLY A 23 7.45 9.45 -0.57
CA GLY A 23 8.85 9.32 -0.11
C GLY A 23 9.14 8.12 0.79
N THR A 24 8.24 7.12 0.87
CA THR A 24 8.45 5.91 1.69
C THR A 24 9.77 5.19 1.42
N THR A 25 10.25 5.16 0.16
CA THR A 25 11.54 4.55 -0.18
C THR A 25 12.72 5.29 0.46
N ASP A 26 12.72 6.63 0.46
CA ASP A 26 13.78 7.42 1.08
C ASP A 26 13.76 7.23 2.61
N LEU A 27 12.58 7.34 3.23
CA LEU A 27 12.48 7.13 4.68
C LEU A 27 12.87 5.70 5.08
N TYR A 28 12.40 4.67 4.36
CA TYR A 28 12.81 3.28 4.61
C TYR A 28 14.34 3.12 4.52
N ALA A 29 14.97 3.68 3.47
CA ALA A 29 16.41 3.60 3.30
C ALA A 29 17.17 4.26 4.44
N ARG A 30 16.69 5.41 4.95
CA ARG A 30 17.28 6.11 6.09
C ARG A 30 17.06 5.36 7.41
N LEU A 31 15.86 4.83 7.64
CA LEU A 31 15.56 4.01 8.81
C LEU A 31 16.46 2.77 8.86
N ALA A 32 16.70 2.14 7.71
CA ALA A 32 17.60 0.98 7.60
C ALA A 32 19.08 1.30 7.92
N LEU A 33 19.47 2.57 8.10
CA LEU A 33 20.79 2.94 8.61
C LEU A 33 20.87 2.87 10.14
N HIS A 34 19.73 2.84 10.84
CA HIS A 34 19.72 2.72 12.30
C HIS A 34 20.12 1.30 12.72
N PRO A 35 21.01 1.12 13.73
CA PRO A 35 21.57 -0.19 14.07
C PRO A 35 20.52 -1.24 14.49
N LEU A 36 19.37 -0.80 14.99
CA LEU A 36 18.26 -1.68 15.35
C LEU A 36 17.32 -2.00 14.18
N VAL A 37 17.44 -1.37 13.01
CA VAL A 37 16.56 -1.67 11.88
C VAL A 37 17.24 -2.68 10.96
N LEU A 38 16.63 -3.85 10.83
CA LEU A 38 17.09 -4.90 9.93
C LEU A 38 16.50 -4.65 8.54
N ARG A 39 17.37 -4.32 7.59
CA ARG A 39 16.99 -4.15 6.19
C ARG A 39 16.49 -5.46 5.61
N THR A 40 15.48 -5.37 4.74
CA THR A 40 14.92 -6.50 3.99
C THR A 40 15.19 -6.31 2.50
N ASP A 41 15.23 -7.42 1.75
CA ASP A 41 15.48 -7.39 0.30
C ASP A 41 14.35 -6.71 -0.48
N ASN A 42 13.13 -6.80 0.06
CA ASN A 42 11.97 -6.12 -0.50
C ASN A 42 11.32 -5.23 0.55
N LYS A 43 11.50 -3.92 0.37
CA LYS A 43 10.90 -2.91 1.23
C LYS A 43 9.38 -2.80 1.07
N GLY A 44 8.84 -3.06 -0.12
CA GLY A 44 7.42 -2.88 -0.43
C GLY A 44 6.85 -4.18 -0.99
N PRO A 45 6.59 -5.18 -0.15
CA PRO A 45 6.11 -6.50 -0.57
C PRO A 45 4.70 -6.52 -1.14
N HIS A 46 3.89 -5.46 -0.92
CA HIS A 46 2.50 -5.39 -1.38
C HIS A 46 1.67 -6.61 -0.96
N PHE A 47 2.02 -7.24 0.16
CA PHE A 47 1.38 -8.48 0.61
C PHE A 47 -0.11 -8.29 0.93
N TRP A 48 -0.49 -7.12 1.43
CA TRP A 48 -1.86 -6.84 1.87
C TRP A 48 -2.78 -6.33 0.74
N ASP A 49 -2.21 -5.82 -0.35
CA ASP A 49 -2.92 -5.27 -1.51
C ASP A 49 -2.81 -6.13 -2.79
N GLU A 50 -1.88 -7.07 -2.85
CA GLU A 50 -1.66 -7.98 -3.98
C GLU A 50 -1.75 -9.48 -3.59
N ARG A 51 -1.71 -10.35 -4.60
CA ARG A 51 -1.85 -11.81 -4.41
C ARG A 51 -0.49 -12.46 -4.17
N HIS A 52 -0.13 -12.62 -2.91
CA HIS A 52 1.07 -13.37 -2.49
C HIS A 52 0.73 -14.47 -1.46
N THR A 53 1.54 -15.53 -1.40
CA THR A 53 1.43 -16.56 -0.36
C THR A 53 2.01 -16.04 0.95
N PHE A 54 1.54 -16.57 2.09
CA PHE A 54 2.06 -16.17 3.39
C PHE A 54 3.53 -16.59 3.56
N ASP A 55 3.90 -17.78 3.09
CA ASP A 55 5.29 -18.24 3.11
C ASP A 55 6.23 -17.32 2.32
N TRP A 56 5.77 -16.78 1.18
CA TRP A 56 6.54 -15.80 0.43
C TRP A 56 6.77 -14.53 1.26
N TYR A 57 5.75 -14.05 1.96
CA TYR A 57 5.86 -12.87 2.83
C TYR A 57 6.83 -13.11 4.00
N LEU A 58 6.74 -14.27 4.67
CA LEU A 58 7.67 -14.64 5.74
C LEU A 58 9.12 -14.75 5.25
N ARG A 59 9.36 -15.18 4.00
CA ARG A 59 10.71 -15.27 3.44
C ARG A 59 11.40 -13.91 3.31
N ILE A 60 10.66 -12.81 3.19
CA ILE A 60 11.23 -11.45 3.10
C ILE A 60 11.95 -11.06 4.40
N PHE A 61 11.53 -11.64 5.52
CA PHE A 61 12.07 -11.40 6.85
C PHE A 61 13.03 -12.50 7.31
N ALA A 62 13.38 -13.45 6.43
CA ALA A 62 14.19 -14.60 6.78
C ALA A 62 15.62 -14.23 7.22
N ASP A 63 16.25 -13.25 6.57
CA ASP A 63 17.58 -12.77 6.96
C ASP A 63 17.55 -12.21 8.39
N GLY A 64 16.59 -11.34 8.69
CA GLY A 64 16.42 -10.79 10.04
C GLY A 64 16.15 -11.87 11.09
N ALA A 65 15.33 -12.88 10.76
CA ALA A 65 15.09 -14.02 11.63
C ALA A 65 16.37 -14.84 11.89
N ASN A 66 17.18 -15.08 10.85
CA ASN A 66 18.46 -15.79 10.99
C ASN A 66 19.44 -15.00 11.87
N ARG A 67 19.51 -13.67 11.71
CA ARG A 67 20.36 -12.80 12.55
C ARG A 67 19.97 -12.85 14.03
N LEU A 68 18.67 -12.99 14.34
CA LEU A 68 18.20 -13.21 15.71
C LEU A 68 18.63 -14.58 16.25
N VAL A 69 18.49 -15.65 15.46
CA VAL A 69 18.87 -17.01 15.86
C VAL A 69 20.37 -17.11 16.16
N HIS A 70 21.21 -16.43 15.37
CA HIS A 70 22.66 -16.43 15.53
C HIS A 70 23.19 -15.39 16.53
N GLY A 71 22.32 -14.63 17.21
CA GLY A 71 22.72 -13.62 18.19
C GLY A 71 23.42 -12.39 17.61
N VAL A 72 23.33 -12.18 16.29
CA VAL A 72 23.84 -10.97 15.59
C VAL A 72 22.88 -9.80 15.76
N ALA A 73 21.61 -10.09 15.95
CA ALA A 73 20.53 -9.16 16.26
C ALA A 73 19.87 -9.60 17.58
N ASP A 74 19.26 -8.65 18.29
CA ASP A 74 18.52 -8.93 19.54
C ASP A 74 17.04 -8.57 19.43
N SER A 75 16.28 -8.83 20.49
CA SER A 75 14.82 -8.63 20.55
C SER A 75 14.35 -7.19 20.35
N ARG A 76 15.25 -6.20 20.33
CA ARG A 76 14.96 -4.80 20.03
C ARG A 76 15.07 -4.48 18.54
N SER A 77 15.49 -5.45 17.73
CA SER A 77 15.67 -5.28 16.30
C SER A 77 14.32 -5.24 15.58
N ILE A 78 14.19 -4.35 14.60
CA ILE A 78 12.94 -3.99 13.94
C ILE A 78 13.06 -4.32 12.44
N MET A 79 12.07 -5.04 11.92
CA MET A 79 11.86 -5.19 10.48
C MET A 79 10.61 -4.42 10.06
N LEU A 80 10.63 -3.86 8.86
CA LEU A 80 9.57 -3.00 8.34
C LEU A 80 9.00 -3.52 7.03
N ASP A 81 7.68 -3.43 6.89
CA ASP A 81 6.99 -3.46 5.59
C ASP A 81 6.66 -2.01 5.19
N ALA A 82 7.23 -1.54 4.08
CA ALA A 82 7.03 -0.20 3.54
C ALA A 82 6.22 -0.20 2.22
N SER A 83 5.15 -1.01 2.19
CA SER A 83 4.16 -1.05 1.10
C SER A 83 3.31 0.22 1.11
N SER A 84 3.64 1.15 0.21
CA SER A 84 3.02 2.48 0.18
C SER A 84 1.54 2.48 -0.20
N ASN A 85 1.02 1.38 -0.75
CA ASN A 85 -0.38 1.29 -1.18
C ASN A 85 -1.32 0.88 -0.04
N THR A 86 -0.81 0.19 0.99
CA THR A 86 -1.60 -0.48 2.03
C THR A 86 -2.64 0.45 2.66
N PHE A 87 -2.26 1.70 2.97
CA PHE A 87 -3.19 2.71 3.50
C PHE A 87 -4.37 3.00 2.56
N SER A 88 -4.08 3.37 1.32
CA SER A 88 -5.06 3.75 0.30
C SER A 88 -5.87 2.57 -0.26
N TYR A 89 -5.40 1.34 -0.04
CA TYR A 89 -6.08 0.13 -0.52
C TYR A 89 -7.18 -0.36 0.43
N SER A 90 -7.30 0.23 1.63
CA SER A 90 -8.40 -0.06 2.54
C SER A 90 -9.73 0.09 1.79
N ARG A 91 -10.53 -0.99 1.79
CA ARG A 91 -11.83 -1.12 1.10
C ARG A 91 -11.84 -1.03 -0.43
N VAL A 92 -10.73 -0.65 -1.09
CA VAL A 92 -10.54 -0.87 -2.55
C VAL A 92 -10.36 -2.35 -2.83
N GLY A 93 -9.61 -3.03 -1.95
CA GLY A 93 -9.47 -4.48 -1.98
C GLY A 93 -8.71 -4.94 -0.75
N VAL A 94 -9.20 -5.98 -0.10
CA VAL A 94 -8.43 -6.68 0.93
C VAL A 94 -7.98 -8.01 0.35
N ARG A 95 -6.72 -8.38 0.58
CA ARG A 95 -6.21 -9.70 0.20
C ARG A 95 -7.18 -10.80 0.65
N GLY A 96 -7.52 -11.69 -0.29
CA GLY A 96 -8.46 -12.79 -0.05
C GLY A 96 -9.94 -12.40 -0.16
N TRP A 97 -10.26 -11.11 -0.30
CA TRP A 97 -11.62 -10.64 -0.57
C TRP A 97 -11.86 -10.54 -2.09
N PRO A 98 -12.95 -11.12 -2.62
CA PRO A 98 -13.31 -10.97 -4.02
C PRO A 98 -13.43 -9.49 -4.41
N ARG A 99 -12.82 -9.09 -5.53
CA ARG A 99 -13.13 -7.81 -6.15
C ARG A 99 -14.58 -7.87 -6.68
N PRO A 100 -15.40 -6.83 -6.51
CA PRO A 100 -16.78 -6.82 -7.04
C PRO A 100 -16.79 -6.84 -8.57
N SER A 101 -16.73 -8.02 -9.18
CA SER A 101 -17.12 -8.28 -10.57
C SER A 101 -17.18 -9.80 -10.76
N SER A 102 -18.34 -10.44 -10.57
CA SER A 102 -19.02 -11.00 -11.76
C SER A 102 -20.49 -11.42 -11.53
N SER A 103 -21.12 -11.14 -10.38
CA SER A 103 -22.52 -11.54 -10.17
C SER A 103 -23.40 -10.38 -9.71
N PRO A 104 -24.40 -9.94 -10.50
CA PRO A 104 -25.33 -8.87 -10.12
C PRO A 104 -26.32 -9.29 -9.02
N THR A 105 -26.28 -10.54 -8.55
CA THR A 105 -27.22 -11.09 -7.56
C THR A 105 -26.62 -11.36 -6.19
N ALA A 106 -25.30 -11.25 -6.01
CA ALA A 106 -24.69 -11.42 -4.70
C ALA A 106 -24.67 -10.07 -3.99
N VAL A 107 -25.44 -9.95 -2.90
CA VAL A 107 -25.19 -8.94 -1.87
C VAL A 107 -23.81 -9.27 -1.28
N ALA A 108 -22.76 -8.80 -1.94
CA ALA A 108 -21.40 -9.01 -1.47
C ALA A 108 -21.31 -8.34 -0.10
N ALA A 109 -20.98 -9.11 0.93
CA ALA A 109 -20.65 -8.53 2.21
C ALA A 109 -19.64 -7.39 1.99
N PRO A 110 -19.73 -6.28 2.73
CA PRO A 110 -18.78 -5.20 2.58
C PRO A 110 -17.38 -5.75 2.79
N ALA A 111 -16.44 -5.40 1.92
CA ALA A 111 -15.05 -5.80 2.09
C ALA A 111 -14.59 -5.41 3.51
N PRO A 112 -13.91 -6.31 4.23
CA PRO A 112 -13.40 -5.97 5.55
C PRO A 112 -12.50 -4.74 5.45
N GLN A 113 -12.44 -3.94 6.50
CA GLN A 113 -11.45 -2.88 6.58
C GLN A 113 -10.08 -3.53 6.81
N LEU A 114 -9.11 -3.21 5.94
CA LEU A 114 -7.75 -3.71 6.09
C LEU A 114 -7.16 -3.45 7.49
N PRO A 115 -7.34 -2.28 8.13
CA PRO A 115 -6.86 -2.06 9.50
C PRO A 115 -7.47 -3.02 10.53
N HIS A 116 -8.74 -3.44 10.40
CA HIS A 116 -9.33 -4.45 11.29
C HIS A 116 -8.67 -5.82 11.10
N VAL A 117 -8.37 -6.19 9.85
CA VAL A 117 -7.64 -7.43 9.55
C VAL A 117 -6.23 -7.39 10.15
N LEU A 118 -5.53 -6.27 10.00
CA LEU A 118 -4.20 -6.08 10.58
C LEU A 118 -4.22 -6.14 12.11
N ALA A 119 -5.18 -5.48 12.76
CA ALA A 119 -5.34 -5.51 14.21
C ALA A 119 -5.65 -6.92 14.74
N TYR A 120 -6.45 -7.70 14.01
CA TYR A 120 -6.76 -9.08 14.36
C TYR A 120 -5.54 -10.01 14.21
N VAL A 121 -4.81 -9.90 13.10
CA VAL A 121 -3.67 -10.80 12.80
C VAL A 121 -2.41 -10.42 13.57
N HIS A 122 -2.18 -9.12 13.79
CA HIS A 122 -0.99 -8.60 14.44
C HIS A 122 -1.35 -7.43 15.38
N PRO A 123 -1.89 -7.72 16.59
CA PRO A 123 -2.38 -6.68 17.50
C PRO A 123 -1.29 -5.74 18.03
N ALA A 124 -0.03 -6.18 18.03
CA ALA A 124 1.13 -5.37 18.41
C ALA A 124 1.73 -4.55 17.25
N LEU A 125 1.19 -4.66 16.03
CA LEU A 125 1.71 -3.96 14.85
C LEU A 125 1.69 -2.45 15.08
N ARG A 126 2.80 -1.79 14.73
CA ARG A 126 2.86 -0.32 14.69
C ARG A 126 2.73 0.17 13.25
N SER A 127 2.03 1.28 13.05
CA SER A 127 1.85 1.88 11.73
C SER A 127 2.38 3.30 11.73
N VAL A 128 3.23 3.61 10.75
CA VAL A 128 3.66 4.99 10.45
C VAL A 128 3.08 5.35 9.11
N LEU A 129 2.27 6.42 9.06
CA LEU A 129 1.66 6.91 7.83
C LEU A 129 2.45 8.10 7.28
N MET A 130 2.94 7.97 6.04
CA MET A 130 3.52 9.09 5.30
C MET A 130 2.54 9.65 4.27
N LEU A 131 2.26 10.95 4.36
CA LEU A 131 1.48 11.70 3.38
C LEU A 131 2.34 12.77 2.72
N ARG A 132 1.93 13.20 1.53
CA ARG A 132 2.49 14.34 0.80
C ARG A 132 1.34 15.20 0.31
N GLU A 133 1.57 16.50 0.10
CA GLU A 133 0.58 17.38 -0.55
C GLU A 133 -0.01 16.66 -1.79
N PRO A 134 -1.34 16.46 -1.86
CA PRO A 134 -1.98 15.60 -2.85
C PRO A 134 -1.66 15.95 -4.31
N GLY A 135 -1.63 17.24 -4.67
CA GLY A 135 -1.35 17.71 -6.04
C GLY A 135 0.08 17.38 -6.48
N GLU A 136 1.06 17.74 -5.66
CA GLU A 136 2.48 17.44 -5.82
C GLU A 136 2.75 15.94 -5.91
N ARG A 137 2.08 15.16 -5.06
CA ARG A 137 2.16 13.69 -5.08
C ARG A 137 1.58 13.14 -6.40
N TYR A 138 0.45 13.67 -6.85
CA TYR A 138 -0.20 13.26 -8.09
C TYR A 138 0.64 13.59 -9.32
N TYR A 139 1.24 14.78 -9.37
CA TYR A 139 2.20 15.16 -10.41
C TYR A 139 3.45 14.25 -10.41
N SER A 140 3.97 13.92 -9.23
CA SER A 140 5.08 12.97 -9.10
C SER A 140 4.71 11.57 -9.58
N ALA A 141 3.47 11.13 -9.34
CA ALA A 141 2.94 9.87 -9.86
C ALA A 141 2.83 9.90 -11.38
N TYR A 142 2.25 10.96 -11.95
CA TYR A 142 2.17 11.16 -13.40
C TYR A 142 3.52 10.97 -14.10
N HIS A 143 4.57 11.65 -13.61
CA HIS A 143 5.91 11.49 -14.18
C HIS A 143 6.49 10.09 -13.99
N TYR A 144 6.33 9.51 -12.81
CA TYR A 144 6.88 8.19 -12.53
C TYR A 144 6.22 7.12 -13.39
N TYR A 145 4.89 7.00 -13.35
CA TYR A 145 4.16 5.96 -14.08
C TYR A 145 4.15 6.23 -15.59
N GLY A 146 4.12 7.50 -16.01
CA GLY A 146 4.25 7.88 -17.41
C GLY A 146 5.61 7.52 -18.02
N ARG A 147 6.72 7.70 -17.29
CA ARG A 147 8.06 7.28 -17.76
C ARG A 147 8.28 5.78 -17.66
N ARG A 148 7.84 5.17 -16.56
CA ARG A 148 8.14 3.77 -16.22
C ARG A 148 7.27 2.77 -16.98
N TYR A 149 6.00 3.13 -17.23
CA TYR A 149 4.99 2.21 -17.77
C TYR A 149 4.18 2.80 -18.93
N HIS A 150 4.48 4.03 -19.37
CA HIS A 150 3.76 4.71 -20.46
C HIS A 150 2.24 4.84 -20.23
N LEU A 151 1.80 4.82 -18.97
CA LEU A 151 0.38 4.73 -18.59
C LEU A 151 -0.49 5.88 -19.14
N TYR A 152 0.12 7.05 -19.36
CA TYR A 152 -0.57 8.29 -19.74
C TYR A 152 -0.29 8.74 -21.18
N SER A 153 0.28 7.86 -22.02
CA SER A 153 0.66 8.19 -23.40
C SER A 153 -0.50 8.65 -24.29
N HIS A 154 -1.72 8.17 -24.00
CA HIS A 154 -2.94 8.55 -24.72
C HIS A 154 -3.40 9.99 -24.45
N PHE A 155 -2.90 10.64 -23.39
CA PHE A 155 -3.12 12.07 -23.14
C PHE A 155 -2.10 12.97 -23.85
N GLY A 156 -1.16 12.39 -24.60
CA GLY A 156 -0.13 13.08 -25.35
C GLY A 156 1.28 12.92 -24.76
N ALA A 157 2.21 13.71 -25.29
CA ALA A 157 3.60 13.68 -24.85
C ALA A 157 3.74 14.08 -23.36
N LEU A 158 4.61 13.37 -22.64
CA LEU A 158 4.82 13.59 -21.20
C LEU A 158 5.20 15.05 -20.91
N GLY A 159 4.35 15.77 -20.18
CA GLY A 159 4.52 17.20 -19.92
C GLY A 159 3.29 17.84 -19.28
N ALA A 160 3.35 19.14 -19.02
CA ALA A 160 2.30 19.85 -18.29
C ALA A 160 0.92 19.77 -18.96
N ARG A 161 0.84 19.89 -20.29
CA ARG A 161 -0.43 19.79 -21.03
C ARG A 161 -1.08 18.41 -20.93
N ALA A 162 -0.29 17.35 -21.08
CA ALA A 162 -0.80 15.99 -20.95
C ALA A 162 -1.15 15.65 -19.49
N PHE A 163 -0.42 16.19 -18.52
CA PHE A 163 -0.81 16.10 -17.10
C PHE A 163 -2.16 16.77 -16.84
N ASP A 164 -2.36 18.00 -17.31
CA ASP A 164 -3.62 18.73 -17.16
C ASP A 164 -4.80 17.97 -17.81
N ALA A 165 -4.62 17.49 -19.06
CA ALA A 165 -5.64 16.70 -19.74
C ALA A 165 -6.01 15.41 -18.98
N MET A 166 -5.01 14.69 -18.46
CA MET A 166 -5.18 13.49 -17.63
C MET A 166 -5.90 13.82 -16.31
N ALA A 167 -5.41 14.81 -15.58
CA ALA A 167 -5.94 15.21 -14.29
C ALA A 167 -7.40 15.67 -14.42
N GLN A 168 -7.72 16.47 -15.44
CA GLN A 168 -9.09 16.87 -15.70
C GLN A 168 -9.99 15.70 -16.09
N HIS A 169 -9.48 14.73 -16.86
CA HIS A 169 -10.23 13.51 -17.20
C HIS A 169 -10.58 12.70 -15.95
N GLU A 170 -9.58 12.38 -15.11
CA GLU A 170 -9.78 11.60 -13.88
C GLU A 170 -10.67 12.36 -12.86
N VAL A 171 -10.46 13.67 -12.68
CA VAL A 171 -11.27 14.50 -11.77
C VAL A 171 -12.71 14.62 -12.26
N ARG A 172 -12.94 14.80 -13.57
CA ARG A 172 -14.31 14.81 -14.12
C ARG A 172 -15.00 13.46 -13.90
N ALA A 173 -14.31 12.35 -14.16
CA ALA A 173 -14.86 11.02 -13.94
C ALA A 173 -15.27 10.80 -12.48
N PHE A 174 -14.42 11.21 -11.53
CA PHE A 174 -14.76 11.15 -10.11
C PHE A 174 -15.93 12.07 -9.75
N ARG A 175 -15.93 13.31 -10.23
CA ARG A 175 -17.01 14.30 -9.98
C ARG A 175 -18.37 13.84 -10.51
N SER A 176 -18.42 13.35 -11.74
CA SER A 176 -19.66 12.83 -12.32
C SER A 176 -20.16 11.59 -11.56
N CYS A 177 -19.26 10.77 -11.02
CA CYS A 177 -19.70 9.65 -10.18
C CYS A 177 -20.38 10.13 -8.89
N VAL A 178 -19.84 11.16 -8.22
CA VAL A 178 -20.38 11.62 -6.92
C VAL A 178 -21.73 12.34 -7.04
N GLU A 179 -22.17 12.66 -8.25
CA GLU A 179 -23.55 13.14 -8.51
C GLU A 179 -24.61 12.08 -8.22
N SER A 180 -24.24 10.78 -8.26
CA SER A 180 -25.17 9.65 -8.12
C SER A 180 -24.78 8.65 -7.03
N CYS A 181 -23.60 8.77 -6.46
CA CYS A 181 -23.04 7.84 -5.47
C CYS A 181 -22.25 8.61 -4.40
N SER A 182 -21.96 7.95 -3.28
CA SER A 182 -21.07 8.54 -2.28
C SER A 182 -19.62 8.66 -2.81
N ALA A 183 -18.85 9.61 -2.27
CA ALA A 183 -17.44 9.76 -2.61
C ALA A 183 -16.61 8.49 -2.39
N ARG A 184 -16.96 7.70 -1.36
CA ARG A 184 -16.32 6.41 -1.07
C ARG A 184 -16.62 5.34 -2.12
N GLU A 185 -17.88 5.22 -2.53
CA GLU A 185 -18.26 4.30 -3.61
C GLU A 185 -17.58 4.68 -4.92
N CYS A 186 -17.48 5.97 -5.21
CA CYS A 186 -16.79 6.46 -6.39
C CYS A 186 -15.30 6.15 -6.38
N ALA A 187 -14.62 6.31 -5.24
CA ALA A 187 -13.22 5.94 -5.10
C ALA A 187 -12.97 4.47 -5.48
N HIS A 188 -13.88 3.56 -5.13
CA HIS A 188 -13.81 2.16 -5.56
C HIS A 188 -14.13 2.00 -7.06
N LYS A 189 -15.24 2.59 -7.55
CA LYS A 189 -15.70 2.45 -8.94
C LYS A 189 -14.69 2.97 -9.97
N VAL A 190 -14.03 4.10 -9.69
CA VAL A 190 -13.06 4.70 -10.62
C VAL A 190 -11.61 4.29 -10.35
N PHE A 191 -11.35 3.42 -9.36
CA PHE A 191 -9.98 3.09 -8.95
C PHE A 191 -9.11 2.58 -10.11
N SER A 192 -9.67 1.77 -11.01
CA SER A 192 -8.92 1.20 -12.14
C SER A 192 -8.51 2.21 -13.20
N THR A 193 -9.24 3.33 -13.32
CA THR A 193 -9.00 4.36 -14.34
C THR A 193 -8.41 5.64 -13.77
N ALA A 194 -8.54 5.86 -12.46
CA ALA A 194 -8.10 7.05 -11.74
C ALA A 194 -7.31 6.68 -10.46
N GLU A 195 -6.53 5.59 -10.51
CA GLU A 195 -5.83 5.01 -9.36
C GLU A 195 -5.03 6.08 -8.60
N GLN A 196 -4.27 6.89 -9.33
CA GLN A 196 -3.41 7.88 -8.72
C GLN A 196 -4.23 9.01 -8.11
N LEU A 197 -5.28 9.50 -8.76
CA LEU A 197 -6.19 10.46 -8.13
C LEU A 197 -6.75 9.89 -6.82
N VAL A 198 -7.32 8.67 -6.84
CA VAL A 198 -7.95 8.04 -5.67
C VAL A 198 -6.96 7.86 -4.52
N LYS A 199 -5.73 7.41 -4.80
CA LYS A 199 -4.67 7.33 -3.79
C LYS A 199 -4.35 8.68 -3.14
N GLY A 200 -4.63 9.80 -3.80
CA GLY A 200 -4.48 11.15 -3.25
C GLY A 200 -5.65 11.65 -2.39
N LEU A 201 -6.78 10.94 -2.36
CA LEU A 201 -8.00 11.33 -1.63
C LEU A 201 -7.95 10.84 -0.18
N TYR A 202 -7.00 11.34 0.61
CA TYR A 202 -6.73 10.82 1.96
C TYR A 202 -7.92 10.87 2.91
N SER A 203 -8.80 11.87 2.77
CA SER A 203 -10.02 12.01 3.58
C SER A 203 -10.99 10.83 3.43
N LEU A 204 -10.89 10.07 2.34
CA LEU A 204 -11.71 8.88 2.12
C LEU A 204 -11.15 7.64 2.83
N ALA A 205 -9.82 7.52 2.90
CA ALA A 205 -9.12 6.39 3.51
C ALA A 205 -8.86 6.57 5.01
N LEU A 206 -8.51 7.78 5.46
CA LEU A 206 -8.18 8.08 6.86
C LEU A 206 -9.18 7.51 7.89
N PRO A 207 -10.51 7.66 7.70
CA PRO A 207 -11.48 7.18 8.68
C PRO A 207 -11.54 5.64 8.83
N ASP A 208 -10.89 4.88 7.94
CA ASP A 208 -10.76 3.44 8.15
C ASP A 208 -9.67 3.11 9.19
N TRP A 209 -8.72 4.02 9.40
CA TRP A 209 -7.50 3.81 10.20
C TRP A 209 -7.54 4.47 11.59
N THR A 210 -8.67 5.05 11.98
CA THR A 210 -8.92 5.75 13.27
C THR A 210 -10.03 5.06 14.04
#